data_AF-I2CS24-F1
#
_entry.id   AF-I2CS24-F1
#
_cell.length_a   1.000
_cell.length_b   1.000
_cell.length_c   1.000
_cell.angle_alpha   90.00
_cell.angle_beta   90.00
_cell.angle_gamma   90.00
#
_symmetry.space_group_name_H-M   'P 1'
#
loop_
_entity.id
_entity.type
_entity.pdbx_description
1 polymer ?
#
loop_
_entity_poly.entity_id
_entity_poly.type
_entity_poly.pdbx_seq_one_letter_code
_entity_poly.pdbx_strand_id
1 'polypeptide(L)'
;ITAFDQDGLRITMELSKPSPADDPSASLLLCRFDNRTDVTLTNLSFQCAVPRYVKLELSPASGSTLLPNTAGSVTQAVRVANSLLGQKPLQLKIKVQYTDGR
;
A
#
# COMPACT_ATOMS: atom_id res chain seq x y z
N ILE A 1 -10.24 -0.31 -0.71
CA ILE A 1 -10.24 -1.67 -0.10
C ILE A 1 -9.41 -1.64 1.18
N THR A 2 -9.82 -2.34 2.24
CA THR A 2 -8.96 -2.55 3.43
C THR A 2 -8.07 -3.74 3.16
N ALA A 3 -6.76 -3.49 3.00
CA ALA A 3 -5.78 -4.51 2.66
C ALA A 3 -5.17 -5.18 3.90
N PHE A 4 -5.13 -4.46 5.02
CA PHE A 4 -4.65 -4.95 6.30
C PHE A 4 -5.38 -4.23 7.44
N ASP A 5 -5.73 -4.96 8.50
CA ASP A 5 -6.35 -4.43 9.70
C ASP A 5 -5.99 -5.36 10.87
N GLN A 6 -4.90 -5.05 11.58
CA GLN A 6 -4.41 -5.85 12.69
C GLN A 6 -3.63 -4.96 13.68
N ASP A 7 -3.72 -5.28 14.97
CA ASP A 7 -2.91 -4.65 16.04
C ASP A 7 -2.95 -3.12 16.04
N GLY A 8 -4.12 -2.55 15.69
CA GLY A 8 -4.37 -1.12 15.61
C GLY A 8 -3.88 -0.45 14.32
N LEU A 9 -2.97 -1.06 13.58
CA LEU A 9 -2.58 -0.60 12.24
C LEU A 9 -3.63 -1.01 11.21
N ARG A 10 -4.08 -0.06 10.39
CA ARG A 10 -4.93 -0.32 9.23
C ARG A 10 -4.27 0.22 7.97
N ILE A 11 -4.32 -0.56 6.90
CA ILE A 11 -3.83 -0.15 5.58
C ILE A 11 -5.00 -0.21 4.61
N THR A 12 -5.35 0.94 4.06
CA THR A 12 -6.34 1.03 2.98
C THR A 12 -5.63 1.28 1.66
N MET A 13 -6.14 0.67 0.60
CA MET A 13 -5.64 0.85 -0.76
C MET A 13 -6.74 1.40 -1.66
N GLU A 14 -6.39 2.41 -2.43
CA GLU A 14 -7.24 2.99 -3.46
C GLU A 14 -6.60 2.73 -4.82
N LEU A 15 -7.36 2.11 -5.74
CA LEU A 15 -6.89 1.78 -7.08
C LEU A 15 -7.39 2.83 -8.06
N SER A 16 -6.50 3.36 -8.89
CA SER A 16 -6.83 4.23 -10.01
C SER A 16 -6.08 3.81 -11.28
N LYS A 17 -6.63 4.18 -12.44
CA LYS A 17 -5.94 4.03 -13.73
C LYS A 17 -5.57 5.43 -14.23
N PRO A 18 -4.29 5.82 -14.21
CA PRO A 18 -3.89 7.19 -14.57
C PRO A 18 -4.06 7.47 -16.07
N SER A 19 -3.83 6.46 -16.92
CA SER A 19 -3.91 6.59 -18.39
C SER A 19 -4.52 5.34 -19.02
N PRO A 20 -5.83 5.05 -18.80
CA PRO A 20 -6.45 3.80 -19.26
C PRO A 20 -6.53 3.68 -20.80
N ALA A 21 -6.47 4.81 -21.52
CA ALA A 21 -6.43 4.82 -22.98
C ALA A 21 -5.05 4.45 -23.55
N ASP A 22 -3.97 4.84 -22.87
CA ASP A 22 -2.59 4.66 -23.34
C ASP A 22 -1.97 3.36 -22.80
N ASP A 23 -2.21 3.03 -21.53
CA ASP A 23 -1.73 1.82 -20.89
C ASP A 23 -2.83 1.21 -20.00
N PRO A 24 -3.71 0.38 -20.57
CA PRO A 24 -4.80 -0.25 -19.83
C PRO A 24 -4.30 -1.25 -18.78
N SER A 25 -3.05 -1.73 -18.91
CA SER A 25 -2.41 -2.70 -18.02
C SER A 25 -1.88 -2.05 -16.74
N ALA A 26 -1.55 -0.75 -16.79
CA ALA A 26 -1.08 0.01 -15.65
C ALA A 26 -2.21 0.38 -14.70
N SER A 27 -1.88 0.35 -13.41
CA SER A 27 -2.73 0.87 -12.34
C SER A 27 -1.87 1.47 -11.24
N LEU A 28 -2.41 2.45 -10.56
CA LEU A 28 -1.81 3.11 -9.41
C LEU A 28 -2.61 2.72 -8.17
N LEU A 29 -1.91 2.24 -7.16
CA LEU A 29 -2.45 1.92 -5.85
C LEU A 29 -1.93 2.96 -4.86
N LEU A 30 -2.82 3.75 -4.28
CA LEU A 30 -2.49 4.65 -3.17
C LEU A 30 -2.78 3.94 -1.85
N CYS A 31 -1.71 3.58 -1.13
CA CYS A 31 -1.81 2.99 0.19
C CYS A 31 -1.87 4.12 1.23
N ARG A 32 -2.82 4.05 2.15
CA ARG A 32 -2.94 4.94 3.32
C ARG A 32 -2.83 4.12 4.58
N PHE A 33 -2.03 4.61 5.52
CA PHE A 33 -1.76 3.95 6.79
C PHE A 33 -2.45 4.72 7.91
N ASP A 34 -3.23 3.99 8.71
CA ASP A 34 -3.97 4.52 9.85
C ASP A 34 -3.44 3.86 11.12
N ASN A 35 -3.14 4.66 12.13
CA ASN A 35 -2.78 4.19 13.45
C ASN A 35 -3.96 4.42 14.40
N ARG A 36 -4.62 3.35 14.82
CA ARG A 36 -5.73 3.37 15.80
C ARG A 36 -5.28 2.99 17.22
N THR A 37 -3.98 2.96 17.46
CA THR A 37 -3.42 2.80 18.80
C THR A 37 -3.27 4.16 19.47
N ASP A 38 -3.04 4.12 20.78
CA ASP A 38 -2.71 5.27 21.64
C ASP A 38 -1.21 5.59 21.66
N VAL A 39 -0.38 4.82 20.94
CA VAL A 39 1.07 4.99 20.86
C VAL A 39 1.52 5.38 19.45
N THR A 40 2.64 6.10 19.35
CA THR A 40 3.25 6.42 18.05
C THR A 40 3.89 5.18 17.47
N LEU A 41 3.59 4.85 16.21
CA LEU A 41 4.30 3.81 15.46
C LEU A 41 5.42 4.46 14.66
N THR A 42 6.63 3.96 14.79
CA THR A 42 7.82 4.48 14.07
C THR A 42 8.44 3.41 13.19
N ASN A 43 9.42 3.80 12.37
CA ASN A 43 10.14 2.91 11.46
C ASN A 43 9.21 2.11 10.54
N LEU A 44 8.12 2.75 10.08
CA LEU A 44 7.18 2.11 9.17
C LEU A 44 7.90 1.70 7.89
N SER A 45 7.92 0.41 7.62
CA SER A 45 8.41 -0.19 6.39
C SER A 45 7.31 -1.01 5.75
N PHE A 46 6.94 -0.63 4.53
CA PHE A 46 5.96 -1.35 3.73
C PHE A 46 6.63 -1.93 2.49
N GLN A 47 6.44 -3.23 2.33
CA GLN A 47 6.98 -4.02 1.24
C GLN A 47 5.82 -4.72 0.55
N CYS A 48 5.93 -4.83 -0.77
CA CYS A 48 4.95 -5.53 -1.57
C CYS A 48 5.67 -6.47 -2.54
N ALA A 49 5.07 -7.63 -2.77
CA ALA A 49 5.50 -8.58 -3.77
C ALA A 49 4.32 -8.91 -4.69
N VAL A 50 4.63 -9.16 -5.95
CA VAL A 50 3.64 -9.48 -6.98
C VAL A 50 4.04 -10.76 -7.72
N PRO A 51 3.09 -11.46 -8.35
CA PRO A 51 3.40 -12.54 -9.28
C PRO A 51 4.25 -12.06 -10.46
N ARG A 52 4.99 -12.97 -11.10
CA ARG A 52 5.89 -12.67 -12.22
C ARG A 52 5.23 -11.95 -13.42
N TYR A 53 3.93 -12.13 -13.61
CA TYR A 53 3.17 -11.49 -14.71
C TYR A 53 2.74 -10.04 -14.38
N VAL A 54 3.07 -9.54 -13.20
CA VAL A 54 2.81 -8.16 -12.78
C VAL A 54 4.16 -7.49 -12.54
N LYS A 55 4.35 -6.31 -13.11
CA LYS A 55 5.48 -5.43 -12.75
C LYS A 55 5.05 -4.54 -11.59
N LEU A 56 5.94 -4.29 -10.64
CA LEU A 56 5.71 -3.51 -9.43
C LEU A 56 6.78 -2.44 -9.29
N GLU A 57 6.36 -1.21 -9.06
CA GLU A 57 7.23 -0.09 -8.68
C GLU A 57 6.66 0.55 -7.40
N LEU A 58 7.47 0.57 -6.34
CA LEU A 58 7.12 1.20 -5.07
C LEU A 58 7.75 2.59 -5.01
N SER A 59 6.92 3.62 -4.83
CA SER A 59 7.41 4.96 -4.51
C SER A 59 7.83 5.05 -3.04
N PRO A 60 8.69 6.01 -2.67
CA PRO A 60 8.97 6.30 -1.26
C PRO A 60 7.68 6.62 -0.49
N ALA A 61 7.61 6.20 0.77
CA ALA A 61 6.52 6.61 1.65
C ALA A 61 6.62 8.11 1.96
N SER A 62 5.48 8.76 2.18
CA SER A 62 5.44 10.18 2.59
C SER A 62 6.02 10.43 3.97
N GLY A 63 6.21 9.38 4.77
CA GLY A 63 6.83 9.40 6.09
C GLY A 63 6.98 7.99 6.65
N SER A 64 7.64 7.87 7.79
CA SER A 64 7.89 6.60 8.48
C SER A 64 7.29 6.54 9.89
N THR A 65 6.52 7.55 10.27
CA THR A 65 5.95 7.73 11.62
C THR A 65 4.46 7.95 11.53
N LEU A 66 3.70 7.18 12.31
CA LEU A 66 2.25 7.28 12.44
C LEU A 66 1.92 7.73 13.86
N LEU A 67 1.34 8.93 13.99
CA LEU A 67 0.90 9.46 15.29
C LEU A 67 -0.33 8.69 15.80
N PRO A 68 -0.54 8.64 17.14
CA PRO A 68 -1.69 7.98 17.73
C PRO A 68 -3.02 8.48 17.16
N ASN A 69 -3.99 7.58 16.99
CA ASN A 69 -5.34 7.90 16.53
C ASN A 69 -5.40 8.74 15.24
N THR A 70 -4.44 8.56 14.32
CA THR A 70 -4.43 9.25 13.03
C THR A 70 -4.81 8.33 11.88
N ALA A 71 -5.54 8.85 10.90
CA ALA A 71 -5.90 8.17 9.67
C ALA A 71 -5.23 8.86 8.48
N GLY A 72 -4.60 8.08 7.60
CA GLY A 72 -3.97 8.55 6.37
C GLY A 72 -2.77 9.48 6.56
N SER A 73 -2.11 9.47 7.72
CA SER A 73 -0.96 10.34 8.02
C SER A 73 0.29 9.97 7.22
N VAL A 74 0.44 8.68 6.88
CA VAL A 74 1.43 8.23 5.89
C VAL A 74 0.71 7.66 4.69
N THR A 75 1.25 7.95 3.52
CA THR A 75 0.80 7.39 2.24
C THR A 75 1.97 6.83 1.46
N GLN A 76 1.71 5.82 0.64
CA GLN A 76 2.70 5.27 -0.27
C GLN A 76 2.05 4.83 -1.57
N ALA A 77 2.59 5.32 -2.68
CA ALA A 77 2.12 4.96 -4.01
C ALA A 77 2.81 3.68 -4.50
N VAL A 78 2.02 2.82 -5.13
CA VAL A 78 2.48 1.57 -5.74
C VAL A 78 1.95 1.51 -7.15
N ARG A 79 2.84 1.53 -8.14
CA ARG A 79 2.49 1.35 -9.55
C ARG A 79 2.61 -0.11 -9.90
N VAL A 80 1.57 -0.64 -10.54
CA VAL A 80 1.54 -2.02 -11.03
C VAL A 80 1.17 -2.06 -12.49
N ALA A 81 1.77 -2.97 -13.25
CA ALA A 81 1.36 -3.25 -14.63
C ALA A 81 1.09 -4.75 -14.79
N ASN A 82 -0.16 -5.13 -15.08
CA ASN A 82 -0.57 -6.53 -15.23
C ASN A 82 -0.57 -6.92 -16.72
N SER A 83 0.44 -7.69 -17.16
CA SER A 83 0.54 -8.11 -18.56
C SER A 83 -0.50 -9.14 -18.98
N LEU A 84 -1.18 -9.78 -18.02
CA LEU A 84 -2.26 -10.74 -18.24
C LEU A 84 -3.61 -10.18 -17.81
N LEU A 85 -3.82 -8.88 -18.00
CA LEU A 85 -5.09 -8.21 -17.72
C LEU A 85 -6.26 -8.93 -18.43
N GLY A 86 -7.34 -9.20 -17.69
CA GLY A 86 -8.51 -9.94 -18.20
C GLY A 86 -8.36 -11.47 -18.18
N GLN A 87 -7.15 -12.00 -18.04
CA GLN A 87 -6.89 -13.44 -17.91
C GLN A 87 -6.55 -13.85 -16.47
N LYS A 88 -5.72 -13.05 -15.79
CA LYS A 88 -5.35 -13.26 -14.38
C LYS A 88 -5.61 -12.01 -13.54
N PRO A 89 -6.16 -12.18 -12.33
CA PRO A 89 -6.38 -11.06 -11.43
C PRO A 89 -5.04 -10.49 -10.93
N LEU A 90 -5.06 -9.21 -10.61
CA LEU A 90 -3.98 -8.57 -9.85
C LEU A 90 -3.95 -9.18 -8.45
N GLN A 91 -2.77 -9.65 -8.04
CA GLN A 91 -2.54 -10.18 -6.70
C GLN A 91 -1.32 -9.48 -6.10
N LEU A 92 -1.41 -9.14 -4.81
CA LEU A 92 -0.39 -8.43 -4.06
C LEU A 92 -0.17 -9.19 -2.76
N LYS A 93 1.08 -9.41 -2.40
CA LYS A 93 1.48 -9.88 -1.08
C LYS A 93 2.16 -8.74 -0.36
N ILE A 94 1.54 -8.27 0.73
CA ILE A 94 2.06 -7.16 1.52
C ILE A 94 2.81 -7.68 2.75
N LYS A 95 3.83 -6.94 3.15
CA LYS A 95 4.51 -7.08 4.43
C LYS A 95 4.67 -5.68 5.01
N VAL A 96 4.28 -5.52 6.26
CA VAL A 96 4.45 -4.27 7.00
C VAL A 96 5.26 -4.54 8.25
N GLN A 97 6.16 -3.62 8.57
CA GLN A 97 6.98 -3.65 9.77
C GLN A 97 6.95 -2.26 10.39
N TYR A 98 6.90 -2.20 11.72
CA TYR A 98 6.92 -0.97 12.49
C TYR A 98 7.40 -1.27 13.91
N THR A 99 7.73 -0.23 14.65
CA THR A 99 8.05 -0.28 16.07
C THR A 99 6.95 0.43 16.84
N ASP A 100 6.29 -0.26 17.76
CA ASP A 100 5.45 0.38 18.77
C ASP A 100 6.31 0.70 20.00
N GLY A 101 6.03 1.82 20.67
CA GLY A 101 6.84 2.26 21.82
C GLY A 101 6.55 1.50 23.12
N ARG A 102 6.06 0.26 23.06
CA ARG A 102 5.65 -0.56 24.20
C ARG A 102 6.68 -1.63 24.56
#